data_AF-A0A9K3KNB1-F1
#
_entry.id   AF-A0A9K3KNB1-F1
#
_cell.length_a   1.000
_cell.length_b   1.000
_cell.length_c   1.000
_cell.angle_alpha   90.00
_cell.angle_beta   90.00
_cell.angle_gamma   90.00
#
_symmetry.space_group_name_H-M   'P 1'
#
loop_
_entity.id
_entity.type
_entity.pdbx_description
1 polymer ?
#
loop_
_entity_poly.entity_id
_entity_poly.type
_entity_poly.pdbx_seq_one_letter_code
_entity_poly.pdbx_strand_id
1 'polypeptide(L)'
;MRQTRFLRLVVAAVGISFFIVVAVHGSTLHIPLTTSKSRWSAAAASASSSSSPKTSATTILVSDTVTTNPNDSVAPSALTVMIDDSEGESAQKSTDSGGNPLAQLIGYAKDSFVRTIDGTKEMWTNHGRCKEIRAKQQDYREKLKKRWEFEEKDLTPKEMKERLAKVNGGITYDEFVFLIKGKEDRGKLMNLGFLMWGAPRFFPYALMFYPEILPSPFAPLPDTSTKETKLQKLSRERSHAVLRTLIAIENEAKAVPALAKLNFFGKKGQARRMDEMDSLGKTIGQIMTTSGIESGADGAKVVMNTMENLLYKKGEDFTRAEKRLVTVPKSIATGIMNAVSGPNLFQTIMPHFLRRGQVINHLQKLAEIDNFLVNENIDLNGLSTARLLEACSDRMIGGPGRTDEELRQDLNVWLELAVNQPTQRIGQTGEYFNENLARTALLSFYLVCGAGDCRSTSYLPRLMYQGRQEDDMAAAEGRKKSRKR
;
A
#
# COMPACT_ATOMS: atom_id res chain seq x y z
N MET A 1 -22.94 5.24 39.23
CA MET A 1 -24.01 5.36 38.19
C MET A 1 -23.75 6.39 37.08
N ARG A 2 -23.01 7.50 37.30
CA ARG A 2 -22.76 8.51 36.24
C ARG A 2 -21.76 8.05 35.16
N GLN A 3 -20.72 7.28 35.52
CA GLN A 3 -19.73 6.78 34.56
C GLN A 3 -20.31 5.79 33.53
N THR A 4 -21.23 4.91 33.95
CA THR A 4 -21.86 3.94 33.04
C THR A 4 -22.81 4.59 32.04
N ARG A 5 -23.42 5.73 32.39
CA ARG A 5 -24.23 6.53 31.44
C ARG A 5 -23.35 7.26 30.42
N PHE A 6 -22.21 7.80 30.83
CA PHE A 6 -21.26 8.45 29.93
C PHE A 6 -20.67 7.45 28.91
N LEU A 7 -20.27 6.25 29.36
CA LEU A 7 -19.73 5.21 28.48
C LEU A 7 -20.76 4.73 27.44
N ARG A 8 -22.03 4.57 27.84
CA ARG A 8 -23.12 4.21 26.91
C ARG A 8 -23.39 5.31 25.88
N LEU A 9 -23.28 6.57 26.27
CA LEU A 9 -23.47 7.71 25.37
C LEU A 9 -22.32 7.84 24.36
N VAL A 10 -21.08 7.59 24.78
CA VAL A 10 -19.90 7.54 23.89
C VAL A 10 -20.00 6.37 22.91
N VAL A 11 -20.39 5.17 23.36
CA VAL A 11 -20.58 4.01 22.47
C VAL A 11 -21.71 4.25 21.46
N ALA A 12 -22.82 4.86 21.88
CA ALA A 12 -23.90 5.23 20.98
C ALA A 12 -23.48 6.30 19.96
N ALA A 13 -22.75 7.33 20.39
CA ALA A 13 -22.25 8.38 19.49
C ALA A 13 -21.25 7.83 18.47
N VAL A 14 -20.33 6.94 18.88
CA VAL A 14 -19.39 6.27 17.97
C VAL A 14 -20.13 5.36 16.98
N GLY A 15 -21.17 4.64 17.43
CA GLY A 15 -22.02 3.81 16.57
C GLY A 15 -22.79 4.62 15.52
N ILE A 16 -23.36 5.76 15.90
CA ILE A 16 -24.09 6.67 14.99
C ILE A 16 -23.15 7.32 13.98
N SER A 17 -21.96 7.76 14.43
CA SER A 17 -20.91 8.30 13.55
C SER A 17 -20.47 7.27 12.51
N PHE A 18 -20.31 6.01 12.91
CA PHE A 18 -19.95 4.91 12.02
C PHE A 18 -21.05 4.64 10.97
N PHE A 19 -22.32 4.66 11.36
CA PHE A 19 -23.45 4.51 10.42
C PHE A 19 -23.55 5.67 9.44
N ILE A 20 -23.31 6.91 9.87
CA ILE A 20 -23.32 8.09 8.99
C ILE A 20 -22.15 8.04 8.00
N VAL A 21 -20.94 7.66 8.42
CA VAL A 21 -19.78 7.53 7.52
C VAL A 21 -20.00 6.43 6.47
N VAL A 22 -20.62 5.31 6.86
CA VAL A 22 -20.98 4.22 5.93
C VAL A 22 -22.11 4.65 4.96
N ALA A 23 -23.11 5.40 5.43
CA ALA A 23 -24.19 5.92 4.59
C ALA A 23 -23.71 7.00 3.60
N VAL A 24 -22.79 7.88 4.02
CA VAL A 24 -22.24 8.95 3.18
C VAL A 24 -21.24 8.42 2.14
N HIS A 25 -20.43 7.41 2.48
CA HIS A 25 -19.58 6.73 1.49
C HIS A 25 -20.37 5.82 0.53
N GLY A 26 -21.56 5.36 0.91
CA GLY A 26 -22.48 4.64 0.02
C GLY A 26 -23.20 5.53 -0.99
N SER A 27 -23.19 6.86 -0.82
CA SER A 27 -24.07 7.77 -1.57
C SER A 27 -23.36 8.66 -2.61
N THR A 28 -22.05 8.51 -2.84
CA THR A 28 -21.30 9.27 -3.87
C THR A 28 -20.95 8.45 -5.12
N LEU A 29 -21.53 7.26 -5.25
CA LEU A 29 -21.61 6.52 -6.50
C LEU A 29 -23.10 6.34 -6.81
N HIS A 30 -23.61 7.14 -7.74
CA HIS A 30 -24.95 6.97 -8.31
C HIS A 30 -24.96 5.69 -9.17
N ILE A 31 -25.00 4.54 -8.50
CA ILE A 31 -25.29 3.24 -9.08
C ILE A 31 -26.81 3.07 -8.96
N PRO A 32 -27.57 2.97 -10.06
CA PRO A 32 -28.99 2.62 -9.95
C PRO A 32 -29.10 1.19 -9.43
N LEU A 33 -29.58 1.05 -8.19
CA LEU A 33 -30.02 -0.23 -7.62
C LEU A 33 -31.28 -0.67 -8.37
N THR A 34 -31.11 -1.46 -9.43
CA THR A 34 -32.20 -2.25 -10.00
C THR A 34 -32.41 -3.48 -9.13
N THR A 35 -33.54 -3.52 -8.44
CA THR A 35 -34.03 -4.69 -7.71
C THR A 35 -34.50 -5.76 -8.72
N SER A 36 -33.59 -6.62 -9.17
CA SER A 36 -33.95 -7.83 -9.90
C SER A 36 -34.42 -8.90 -8.92
N LYS A 37 -35.74 -9.11 -8.86
CA LYS A 37 -36.36 -10.32 -8.33
C LYS A 37 -36.14 -11.45 -9.35
N SER A 38 -35.14 -12.31 -9.15
CA SER A 38 -35.05 -13.57 -9.91
C SER A 38 -35.87 -14.66 -9.21
N ARG A 39 -37.01 -14.93 -9.83
CA ARG A 39 -37.87 -16.09 -9.59
C ARG A 39 -37.11 -17.34 -10.05
N TRP A 40 -37.05 -18.37 -9.20
CA TRP A 40 -36.57 -19.69 -9.60
C TRP A 40 -37.59 -20.34 -10.52
N SER A 41 -37.16 -20.73 -11.71
CA SER A 41 -37.85 -21.71 -12.56
C SER A 41 -36.81 -22.62 -13.17
N ALA A 42 -36.89 -23.89 -12.77
CA ALA A 42 -36.15 -24.99 -13.35
C ALA A 42 -36.55 -25.19 -14.83
N ALA A 43 -35.59 -25.60 -15.66
CA ALA A 43 -35.61 -26.89 -16.35
C ALA A 43 -34.61 -26.95 -17.52
N ALA A 44 -34.11 -28.16 -17.69
CA ALA A 44 -33.80 -28.84 -18.94
C ALA A 44 -32.51 -28.49 -19.72
N ALA A 45 -31.66 -29.52 -19.73
CA ALA A 45 -30.59 -29.78 -20.67
C ALA A 45 -31.03 -29.63 -22.14
N SER A 46 -30.11 -29.11 -22.96
CA SER A 46 -29.95 -29.54 -24.34
C SER A 46 -28.49 -29.38 -24.75
N ALA A 47 -27.98 -30.44 -25.36
CA ALA A 47 -26.61 -30.59 -25.84
C ALA A 47 -26.46 -30.07 -27.27
N SER A 48 -25.20 -30.08 -27.74
CA SER A 48 -24.72 -29.81 -29.11
C SER A 48 -24.61 -28.31 -29.46
N SER A 49 -23.63 -27.83 -30.22
CA SER A 49 -22.67 -28.48 -31.12
C SER A 49 -21.44 -27.58 -31.33
N SER A 50 -20.37 -28.24 -31.76
CA SER A 50 -19.08 -27.75 -32.22
C SER A 50 -19.11 -26.65 -33.28
N SER A 51 -18.18 -25.70 -33.19
CA SER A 51 -17.40 -25.25 -34.36
C SER A 51 -16.08 -24.60 -33.93
N SER A 52 -14.99 -25.26 -34.27
CA SER A 52 -13.63 -24.72 -34.23
C SER A 52 -13.38 -23.84 -35.46
N PRO A 53 -12.53 -22.81 -35.37
CA PRO A 53 -11.76 -22.38 -36.52
C PRO A 53 -10.25 -22.66 -36.34
N LYS A 54 -9.72 -23.34 -37.37
CA LYS A 54 -8.36 -23.23 -37.92
C LYS A 54 -7.98 -21.73 -38.02
N THR A 55 -6.76 -21.23 -37.90
CA THR A 55 -5.42 -21.57 -38.41
C THR A 55 -4.56 -20.38 -37.92
N SER A 56 -3.29 -20.48 -37.52
CA SER A 56 -2.13 -20.48 -38.42
C SER A 56 -0.88 -20.46 -37.55
N ALA A 57 0.07 -21.34 -37.85
CA ALA A 57 1.42 -21.29 -37.33
C ALA A 57 2.20 -20.17 -38.04
N THR A 58 2.76 -19.24 -37.27
CA THR A 58 3.78 -18.31 -37.75
C THR A 58 5.12 -18.70 -37.14
N THR A 59 5.94 -19.30 -38.00
CA THR A 59 7.38 -19.48 -37.82
C THR A 59 8.05 -18.10 -37.73
N ILE A 60 8.77 -17.81 -36.64
CA ILE A 60 9.73 -16.70 -36.60
C ILE A 60 11.12 -17.29 -36.49
N LEU A 61 11.91 -16.97 -37.51
CA LEU A 61 13.31 -17.30 -37.69
C LEU A 61 14.18 -16.62 -36.63
N VAL A 62 15.15 -17.39 -36.16
CA VAL A 62 16.30 -16.99 -35.35
C VAL A 62 17.41 -16.45 -36.27
N SER A 63 18.14 -15.44 -35.76
CA SER A 63 19.46 -14.86 -36.14
C SER A 63 19.29 -13.35 -36.40
N ASP A 64 20.00 -12.45 -35.72
CA ASP A 64 21.45 -12.33 -35.80
C ASP A 64 22.18 -11.99 -34.48
N THR A 65 23.32 -12.68 -34.36
CA THR A 65 24.60 -12.30 -33.77
C THR A 65 24.87 -10.78 -33.66
N VAL A 66 25.12 -10.32 -32.43
CA VAL A 66 25.91 -9.11 -32.17
C VAL A 66 27.20 -9.50 -31.46
N THR A 67 28.28 -9.35 -32.19
CA THR A 67 29.68 -9.46 -31.79
C THR A 67 30.00 -8.41 -30.73
N THR A 68 30.43 -8.83 -29.54
CA THR A 68 31.06 -7.97 -28.54
C THR A 68 32.57 -7.99 -28.73
N ASN A 69 33.18 -6.81 -28.86
CA ASN A 69 34.62 -6.65 -28.73
C ASN A 69 34.90 -5.85 -27.44
N PRO A 70 35.88 -6.26 -26.60
CA PRO A 70 36.21 -5.60 -25.35
C PRO A 70 37.41 -4.69 -25.54
N ASN A 71 37.24 -3.40 -25.24
CA ASN A 71 38.28 -2.50 -24.72
C ASN A 71 37.67 -1.11 -24.65
N ASP A 72 37.42 -0.62 -23.44
CA ASP A 72 37.88 0.72 -23.05
C ASP A 72 37.73 0.90 -21.55
N SER A 73 38.88 1.02 -20.91
CA SER A 73 39.04 1.46 -19.52
C SER A 73 38.84 2.97 -19.48
N VAL A 74 37.79 3.45 -18.79
CA VAL A 74 37.67 4.86 -18.43
C VAL A 74 37.39 4.98 -16.93
N ALA A 75 38.22 5.79 -16.28
CA ALA A 75 38.22 6.09 -14.85
C ALA A 75 36.91 6.74 -14.36
N PRO A 76 36.59 6.67 -13.05
CA PRO A 76 35.35 7.22 -12.53
C PRO A 76 35.40 8.75 -12.46
N SER A 77 34.56 9.41 -13.27
CA SER A 77 34.26 10.83 -13.14
C SER A 77 33.37 11.05 -11.91
N ALA A 78 33.85 11.87 -10.98
CA ALA A 78 33.08 12.36 -9.86
C ALA A 78 31.85 13.15 -10.35
N LEU A 79 30.67 12.68 -9.96
CA LEU A 79 29.39 13.33 -10.25
C LEU A 79 29.19 14.51 -9.29
N THR A 80 29.57 15.70 -9.73
CA THR A 80 29.19 16.95 -9.07
C THR A 80 27.72 17.24 -9.40
N VAL A 81 26.83 16.95 -8.45
CA VAL A 81 25.42 17.33 -8.53
C VAL A 81 25.32 18.83 -8.31
N MET A 82 25.09 19.59 -9.38
CA MET A 82 24.62 20.97 -9.28
C MET A 82 23.12 20.93 -9.02
N ILE A 83 22.73 21.25 -7.78
CA ILE A 83 21.35 21.59 -7.44
C ILE A 83 21.21 23.08 -7.75
N ASP A 84 20.36 23.38 -8.71
CA ASP A 84 19.98 24.75 -9.10
C ASP A 84 19.02 25.28 -8.02
N ASP A 85 19.55 26.13 -7.14
CA ASP A 85 18.81 26.81 -6.08
C ASP A 85 18.04 28.00 -6.69
N SER A 86 16.73 27.87 -6.80
CA SER A 86 15.83 29.00 -7.03
C SER A 86 15.24 29.48 -5.71
N GLU A 87 15.57 30.74 -5.42
CA GLU A 87 15.44 31.50 -4.19
C GLU A 87 14.03 31.57 -3.59
N GLY A 88 14.00 31.41 -2.26
CA GLY A 88 12.85 31.66 -1.39
C GLY A 88 13.26 31.62 0.07
N GLU A 89 14.38 32.27 0.40
CA GLU A 89 14.98 32.32 1.74
C GLU A 89 14.10 33.12 2.71
N SER A 90 13.17 32.47 3.41
CA SER A 90 12.63 32.98 4.67
C SER A 90 13.56 32.55 5.80
N ALA A 91 14.60 33.34 6.05
CA ALA A 91 15.55 33.12 7.14
C ALA A 91 14.84 33.11 8.51
N GLN A 92 14.48 31.93 9.02
CA GLN A 92 14.15 31.73 10.42
C GLN A 92 15.43 31.80 11.26
N LYS A 93 15.81 33.02 11.63
CA LYS A 93 16.85 33.30 12.61
C LYS A 93 16.40 32.76 13.97
N SER A 94 16.92 31.60 14.36
CA SER A 94 16.71 31.03 15.69
C SER A 94 17.46 31.88 16.73
N THR A 95 16.85 32.98 17.15
CA THR A 95 17.32 33.77 18.28
C THR A 95 17.01 33.00 19.57
N ASP A 96 18.07 32.49 20.22
CA ASP A 96 18.07 32.14 21.64
C ASP A 96 17.46 33.30 22.42
N SER A 97 16.21 33.14 22.86
CA SER A 97 15.51 34.21 23.56
C SER A 97 14.72 33.65 24.72
N GLY A 98 15.07 34.13 25.92
CA GLY A 98 14.11 34.31 27.02
C GLY A 98 13.05 35.34 26.64
N GLY A 99 12.37 35.11 25.52
CA GLY A 99 11.29 35.95 25.02
C GLY A 99 10.07 35.80 25.90
N ASN A 100 9.36 36.92 26.10
CA ASN A 100 8.13 36.96 26.90
C ASN A 100 7.15 35.87 26.41
N PRO A 101 6.64 34.98 27.27
CA PRO A 101 5.74 33.89 26.88
C PRO A 101 4.47 34.39 26.17
N LEU A 102 4.03 35.61 26.45
CA LEU A 102 2.91 36.23 25.74
C LEU A 102 3.23 36.52 24.27
N ALA A 103 4.46 36.95 23.97
CA ALA A 103 4.90 37.19 22.60
C ALA A 103 5.02 35.86 21.82
N GLN A 104 5.46 34.78 22.47
CA GLN A 104 5.47 33.44 21.87
C GLN A 104 4.05 32.93 21.58
N LEU A 105 3.10 33.13 22.51
CA LEU A 105 1.71 32.73 22.29
C LEU A 105 1.05 33.52 21.15
N ILE A 106 1.27 34.84 21.09
CA ILE A 106 0.76 35.69 19.99
C ILE A 106 1.40 35.28 18.66
N GLY A 107 2.71 35.01 18.65
CA GLY A 107 3.42 34.48 17.48
C GLY A 107 2.80 33.16 17.00
N TYR A 108 2.60 32.21 17.90
CA TYR A 108 1.99 30.92 17.59
C TYR A 108 0.56 31.07 17.05
N ALA A 109 -0.26 31.95 17.63
CA ALA A 109 -1.62 32.21 17.17
C ALA A 109 -1.63 32.85 15.76
N LYS A 110 -0.73 33.81 15.51
CA LYS A 110 -0.56 34.44 14.20
C LYS A 110 -0.11 33.41 13.15
N ASP A 111 0.89 32.60 13.46
CA ASP A 111 1.42 31.57 12.55
C ASP A 111 0.35 30.52 12.25
N SER A 112 -0.43 30.11 13.25
CA SER A 112 -1.54 29.18 13.08
C SER A 112 -2.63 29.76 12.15
N PHE A 113 -2.94 31.05 12.28
CA PHE A 113 -3.93 31.72 11.44
C PHE A 113 -3.43 31.86 10.00
N VAL A 114 -2.18 32.29 9.80
CA VAL A 114 -1.54 32.41 8.48
C VAL A 114 -1.53 31.04 7.78
N ARG A 115 -1.08 29.98 8.46
CA ARG A 115 -1.11 28.61 7.92
C ARG A 115 -2.51 28.14 7.56
N THR A 116 -3.52 28.55 8.32
CA THR A 116 -4.91 28.20 8.01
C THR A 116 -5.40 28.89 6.73
N ILE A 117 -5.06 30.17 6.55
CA ILE A 117 -5.37 30.91 5.31
C ILE A 117 -4.65 30.28 4.12
N ASP A 118 -3.34 30.06 4.25
CA ASP A 118 -2.51 29.52 3.17
C ASP A 118 -2.96 28.10 2.78
N GLY A 119 -3.19 27.23 3.77
CA GLY A 119 -3.71 25.89 3.52
C GLY A 119 -5.10 25.89 2.87
N THR A 120 -5.95 26.87 3.21
CA THR A 120 -7.27 27.02 2.55
C THR A 120 -7.13 27.48 1.10
N LYS A 121 -6.24 28.45 0.83
CA LYS A 121 -5.93 28.93 -0.52
C LYS A 121 -5.33 27.83 -1.39
N GLU A 122 -4.41 27.05 -0.84
CA GLU A 122 -3.81 25.90 -1.52
C GLU A 122 -4.87 24.83 -1.79
N MET A 123 -5.72 24.50 -0.82
CA MET A 123 -6.81 23.54 -0.99
C MET A 123 -7.80 23.97 -2.09
N TRP A 124 -8.12 25.26 -2.17
CA TRP A 124 -8.96 25.81 -3.25
C TRP A 124 -8.29 25.68 -4.62
N THR A 125 -7.00 26.02 -4.71
CA THR A 125 -6.21 25.87 -5.94
C THR A 125 -6.12 24.40 -6.37
N ASN A 126 -5.90 23.50 -5.41
CA ASN A 126 -5.87 22.06 -5.63
C ASN A 126 -7.23 21.52 -6.10
N HIS A 127 -8.34 22.10 -5.64
CA HIS A 127 -9.68 21.78 -6.14
C HIS A 127 -9.85 22.17 -7.62
N GLY A 128 -9.38 23.36 -8.02
CA GLY A 128 -9.34 23.80 -9.42
C GLY A 128 -8.57 22.83 -10.31
N ARG A 129 -7.33 22.49 -9.91
CA ARG A 129 -6.50 21.50 -10.62
C ARG A 129 -7.17 20.12 -10.71
N CYS A 130 -7.83 19.65 -9.64
CA CYS A 130 -8.60 18.40 -9.70
C CYS A 130 -9.74 18.44 -10.73
N LYS A 131 -10.38 19.60 -10.92
CA LYS A 131 -11.46 19.76 -11.90
C LYS A 131 -10.91 19.70 -13.32
N GLU A 132 -9.78 20.35 -13.57
CA GLU A 132 -9.08 20.31 -14.87
C GLU A 132 -8.65 18.89 -15.24
N ILE A 133 -8.03 18.15 -14.31
CA ILE A 133 -7.61 16.76 -14.56
C ILE A 133 -8.81 15.88 -14.88
N ARG A 134 -9.93 16.03 -14.16
CA ARG A 134 -11.16 15.27 -14.45
C ARG A 134 -11.78 15.65 -15.80
N ALA A 135 -11.67 16.91 -16.22
CA ALA A 135 -12.10 17.32 -17.54
C ALA A 135 -11.26 16.61 -18.64
N LYS A 136 -9.94 16.47 -18.43
CA LYS A 136 -9.07 15.67 -19.34
C LYS A 136 -9.50 14.20 -19.40
N GLN A 137 -9.75 13.57 -18.25
CA GLN A 137 -10.25 12.19 -18.21
C GLN A 137 -11.60 12.03 -18.92
N GLN A 138 -12.50 13.00 -18.78
CA GLN A 138 -13.79 12.98 -19.45
C GLN A 138 -13.63 13.12 -20.97
N ASP A 139 -12.84 14.08 -21.44
CA ASP A 139 -12.56 14.27 -22.87
C ASP A 139 -11.93 13.00 -23.49
N TYR A 140 -10.99 12.37 -22.78
CA TYR A 140 -10.40 11.10 -23.20
C TYR A 140 -11.44 9.97 -23.30
N ARG A 141 -12.31 9.82 -22.31
CA ARG A 141 -13.42 8.83 -22.33
C ARG A 141 -14.39 9.10 -23.47
N GLU A 142 -14.70 10.36 -23.77
CA GLU A 142 -15.57 10.73 -24.90
C GLU A 142 -14.93 10.39 -26.25
N LYS A 143 -13.62 10.60 -26.40
CA LYS A 143 -12.85 10.19 -27.60
C LYS A 143 -12.82 8.67 -27.77
N LEU A 144 -12.57 7.92 -26.69
CA LEU A 144 -12.61 6.46 -26.71
C LEU A 144 -14.00 5.93 -27.04
N LYS A 145 -15.03 6.52 -26.45
CA LYS A 145 -16.42 6.17 -26.72
C LYS A 145 -16.74 6.28 -28.22
N LYS A 146 -16.41 7.43 -28.84
CA LYS A 146 -16.61 7.64 -30.28
C LYS A 146 -15.83 6.65 -31.14
N ARG A 147 -14.62 6.29 -30.72
CA ARG A 147 -13.80 5.27 -31.40
C ARG A 147 -14.46 3.90 -31.36
N TRP A 148 -14.90 3.45 -30.18
CA TRP A 148 -15.57 2.16 -30.02
C TRP A 148 -16.93 2.11 -30.73
N GLU A 149 -17.69 3.20 -30.75
CA GLU A 149 -18.93 3.28 -31.55
C GLU A 149 -18.68 3.08 -33.06
N PHE A 150 -17.50 3.45 -33.55
CA PHE A 150 -17.11 3.27 -34.94
C PHE A 150 -16.53 1.86 -35.23
N GLU A 151 -15.66 1.37 -34.33
CA GLU A 151 -14.93 0.10 -34.49
C GLU A 151 -15.75 -1.14 -34.09
N GLU A 152 -16.51 -1.08 -33.00
CA GLU A 152 -17.23 -2.22 -32.42
C GLU A 152 -18.75 -2.02 -32.51
N LYS A 153 -19.33 -2.25 -33.71
CA LYS A 153 -20.76 -2.00 -33.99
C LYS A 153 -21.75 -2.82 -33.12
N ASP A 154 -21.27 -3.89 -32.49
CA ASP A 154 -22.11 -4.82 -31.72
C ASP A 154 -22.07 -4.59 -30.20
N LEU A 155 -21.32 -3.59 -29.70
CA LEU A 155 -21.25 -3.34 -28.26
C LEU A 155 -22.55 -2.71 -27.75
N THR A 156 -23.13 -3.32 -26.72
CA THR A 156 -24.31 -2.71 -26.10
C THR A 156 -23.93 -1.43 -25.35
N PRO A 157 -24.81 -0.42 -25.26
CA PRO A 157 -24.53 0.81 -24.50
C PRO A 157 -24.19 0.56 -23.02
N LYS A 158 -24.66 -0.55 -22.46
CA LYS A 158 -24.37 -0.96 -21.08
C LYS A 158 -22.94 -1.46 -20.93
N GLU A 159 -22.48 -2.34 -21.81
CA GLU A 159 -21.10 -2.84 -21.82
C GLU A 159 -20.11 -1.71 -22.08
N MET A 160 -20.44 -0.81 -23.00
CA MET A 160 -19.62 0.37 -23.27
C MET A 160 -19.48 1.27 -22.04
N LYS A 161 -20.58 1.52 -21.31
CA LYS A 161 -20.55 2.28 -20.05
C LYS A 161 -19.71 1.57 -18.99
N GLU A 162 -19.80 0.25 -18.89
CA GLU A 162 -19.02 -0.52 -17.92
C GLU A 162 -17.52 -0.49 -18.26
N ARG A 163 -17.15 -0.66 -19.54
CA ARG A 163 -15.76 -0.53 -19.99
C ARG A 163 -15.22 0.87 -19.72
N LEU A 164 -15.96 1.93 -20.09
CA LEU A 164 -15.55 3.32 -19.85
C LEU A 164 -15.40 3.66 -18.36
N ALA A 165 -16.18 3.03 -17.47
CA ALA A 165 -16.06 3.23 -16.04
C ALA A 165 -14.74 2.67 -15.47
N LYS A 166 -14.14 1.67 -16.13
CA LYS A 166 -12.85 1.06 -15.75
C LYS A 166 -11.65 1.82 -16.32
N VAL A 167 -11.85 2.63 -17.37
CA VAL A 167 -10.78 3.42 -18.00
C VAL A 167 -10.46 4.65 -17.16
N ASN A 168 -9.21 4.77 -16.72
CA ASN A 168 -8.71 5.93 -15.97
C ASN A 168 -7.71 6.79 -16.75
N GLY A 169 -7.54 6.52 -18.03
CA GLY A 169 -6.56 7.17 -18.91
C GLY A 169 -6.80 8.61 -19.30
N GLY A 170 -5.92 9.09 -20.19
CA GLY A 170 -5.89 10.47 -20.67
C GLY A 170 -5.24 11.46 -19.71
N ILE A 171 -4.56 10.96 -18.66
CA ILE A 171 -3.84 11.77 -17.68
C ILE A 171 -2.49 11.13 -17.37
N THR A 172 -1.55 11.95 -16.91
CA THR A 172 -0.23 11.49 -16.47
C THR A 172 -0.29 10.81 -15.09
N TYR A 173 0.74 10.04 -14.75
CA TYR A 173 0.85 9.42 -13.41
C TYR A 173 0.84 10.46 -12.28
N ASP A 174 1.49 11.61 -12.48
CA ASP A 174 1.50 12.70 -11.50
C ASP A 174 0.12 13.28 -11.24
N GLU A 175 -0.67 13.46 -12.30
CA GLU A 175 -2.06 13.92 -12.20
C GLU A 175 -2.94 12.87 -11.50
N PHE A 176 -2.70 11.59 -11.76
CA PHE A 176 -3.41 10.50 -11.09
C PHE A 176 -3.10 10.45 -9.59
N VAL A 177 -1.82 10.47 -9.20
CA VAL A 177 -1.41 10.53 -7.79
C VAL A 177 -1.99 11.77 -7.11
N PHE A 178 -2.00 12.91 -7.79
CA PHE A 178 -2.61 14.14 -7.29
C PHE A 178 -4.12 13.97 -7.03
N LEU A 179 -4.86 13.30 -7.92
CA LEU A 179 -6.28 13.00 -7.70
C LEU A 179 -6.52 12.07 -6.50
N ILE A 180 -5.70 11.04 -6.33
CA ILE A 180 -5.77 10.12 -5.19
C ILE A 180 -5.53 10.88 -3.88
N LYS A 181 -4.49 11.72 -3.84
CA LYS A 181 -4.20 12.58 -2.68
C LYS A 181 -5.34 13.57 -2.40
N GLY A 182 -5.92 14.16 -3.44
CA GLY A 182 -7.09 15.03 -3.30
C GLY A 182 -8.34 14.32 -2.78
N LYS A 183 -8.54 13.03 -3.09
CA LYS A 183 -9.61 12.19 -2.52
C LYS A 183 -9.37 11.94 -1.03
N GLU A 184 -8.14 11.64 -0.63
CA GLU A 184 -7.75 11.45 0.78
C GLU A 184 -7.94 12.75 1.60
N ASP A 185 -7.46 13.88 1.08
CA ASP A 185 -7.54 15.17 1.75
C ASP A 185 -8.98 15.63 1.98
N ARG A 186 -9.89 15.35 1.04
CA ARG A 186 -11.32 15.59 1.22
C ARG A 186 -11.92 14.70 2.31
N GLY A 187 -11.53 13.42 2.35
CA GLY A 187 -11.96 12.50 3.41
C GLY A 187 -11.49 12.97 4.80
N LYS A 188 -10.24 13.43 4.89
CA LYS A 188 -9.69 14.04 6.10
C LYS A 188 -10.45 15.30 6.51
N LEU A 189 -10.73 16.20 5.56
CA LEU A 189 -11.49 17.42 5.82
C LEU A 189 -12.92 17.11 6.33
N MET A 190 -13.60 16.12 5.77
CA MET A 190 -14.92 15.69 6.24
C MET A 190 -14.85 15.12 7.67
N ASN A 191 -13.86 14.28 7.96
CA ASN A 191 -13.63 13.77 9.31
C ASN A 191 -13.32 14.90 10.31
N LEU A 192 -12.55 15.89 9.87
CA LEU A 192 -12.21 17.08 10.64
C LEU A 192 -13.45 17.92 10.95
N GLY A 193 -14.30 18.18 9.94
CA GLY A 193 -15.58 18.88 10.12
C GLY A 193 -16.53 18.13 11.04
N PHE A 194 -16.60 16.81 10.90
CA PHE A 194 -17.37 15.95 11.81
C PHE A 194 -16.84 16.04 13.24
N LEU A 195 -15.53 16.02 13.44
CA LEU A 195 -14.93 16.12 14.76
C LEU A 195 -15.15 17.50 15.40
N MET A 196 -15.03 18.57 14.60
CA MET A 196 -15.29 19.93 15.03
C MET A 196 -16.75 20.10 15.47
N TRP A 197 -17.70 19.49 14.77
CA TRP A 197 -19.12 19.52 15.12
C TRP A 197 -19.46 18.60 16.30
N GLY A 198 -19.03 17.33 16.25
CA GLY A 198 -19.44 16.29 17.19
C GLY A 198 -18.67 16.28 18.50
N ALA A 199 -17.44 16.79 18.51
CA ALA A 199 -16.57 16.83 19.68
C ALA A 199 -15.64 18.07 19.68
N PRO A 200 -16.19 19.30 19.68
CA PRO A 200 -15.39 20.53 19.58
C PRO A 200 -14.36 20.68 20.70
N ARG A 201 -14.63 20.13 21.89
CA ARG A 201 -13.67 20.13 23.02
C ARG A 201 -12.50 19.16 22.82
N PHE A 202 -12.69 18.10 22.04
CA PHE A 202 -11.64 17.11 21.75
C PHE A 202 -10.79 17.51 20.54
N PHE A 203 -11.35 18.34 19.65
CA PHE A 203 -10.71 18.77 18.41
C PHE A 203 -9.28 19.31 18.58
N PRO A 204 -8.98 20.24 19.52
CA PRO A 204 -7.60 20.72 19.70
C PRO A 204 -6.62 19.61 20.09
N TYR A 205 -7.06 18.66 20.93
CA TYR A 205 -6.24 17.52 21.33
C TYR A 205 -6.00 16.57 20.15
N ALA A 206 -7.01 16.35 19.31
CA ALA A 206 -6.85 15.54 18.11
C ALA A 206 -5.83 16.14 17.14
N LEU A 207 -5.82 17.46 16.96
CA LEU A 207 -4.80 18.13 16.14
C LEU A 207 -3.40 18.04 16.75
N MET A 208 -3.29 18.19 18.07
CA MET A 208 -2.00 18.11 18.77
C MET A 208 -1.39 16.70 18.72
N PHE A 209 -2.22 15.66 18.86
CA PHE A 209 -1.73 14.27 18.87
C PHE A 209 -1.74 13.59 17.50
N TYR A 210 -2.53 14.09 16.54
CA TYR A 210 -2.69 13.50 15.21
C TYR A 210 -2.59 14.57 14.12
N PRO A 211 -1.41 15.16 13.91
CA PRO A 211 -1.23 16.12 12.82
C PRO A 211 -1.56 15.51 11.45
N GLU A 212 -1.51 14.18 11.29
CA GLU A 212 -1.87 13.48 10.06
C GLU A 212 -3.37 13.51 9.72
N ILE A 213 -4.25 13.85 10.68
CA ILE A 213 -5.68 14.05 10.40
C ILE A 213 -5.92 15.30 9.56
N LEU A 214 -4.94 16.21 9.53
CA LEU A 214 -5.00 17.39 8.71
C LEU A 214 -4.85 17.01 7.22
N PRO A 215 -5.62 17.64 6.33
CA PRO A 215 -5.36 17.57 4.91
C PRO A 215 -3.92 18.03 4.62
N SER A 216 -3.32 17.51 3.56
CA SER A 216 -1.90 17.74 3.27
C SER A 216 -1.45 19.21 3.23
N PRO A 217 -2.26 20.20 2.77
CA PRO A 217 -1.90 21.63 2.82
C PRO A 217 -1.75 22.20 4.23
N PHE A 218 -2.33 21.54 5.23
CA PHE A 218 -2.30 21.97 6.63
C PHE A 218 -1.33 21.12 7.46
N ALA A 219 -0.77 20.05 6.88
CA ALA A 219 0.19 19.23 7.58
C ALA A 219 1.45 20.06 7.89
N PRO A 220 2.01 19.93 9.11
CA PRO A 220 3.25 20.63 9.42
C PRO A 220 4.32 20.22 8.40
N LEU A 221 5.02 21.22 7.84
CA LEU A 221 6.17 20.97 7.00
C LEU A 221 7.14 20.06 7.76
N PRO A 222 7.65 18.99 7.13
CA PRO A 222 8.60 18.11 7.78
C PRO A 222 9.78 18.95 8.26
N ASP A 223 10.12 18.79 9.53
CA ASP A 223 11.15 19.58 10.20
C ASP A 223 12.50 19.33 9.52
N THR A 224 12.90 20.25 8.64
CA THR A 224 14.16 20.18 7.87
C THR A 224 15.38 20.28 8.77
N SER A 225 15.20 20.64 10.04
CA SER A 225 16.26 20.67 11.05
C SER A 225 16.75 19.29 11.47
N THR A 226 15.93 18.24 11.26
CA THR A 226 16.34 16.89 11.59
C THR A 226 17.33 16.36 10.55
N LYS A 227 18.51 15.92 11.01
CA LYS A 227 19.57 15.31 10.16
C LYS A 227 19.12 14.02 9.44
N GLU A 228 17.93 13.51 9.73
CA GLU A 228 17.40 12.26 9.21
C GLU A 228 16.41 12.53 8.08
N THR A 229 16.68 11.97 6.91
CA THR A 229 15.75 12.07 5.77
C THR A 229 14.44 11.34 6.06
N LYS A 230 13.33 11.76 5.43
CA LYS A 230 12.02 11.10 5.57
C LYS A 230 12.09 9.59 5.31
N LEU A 231 12.87 9.17 4.31
CA LEU A 231 13.04 7.76 3.95
C LEU A 231 13.83 6.98 4.99
N GLN A 232 14.87 7.57 5.59
CA GLN A 232 15.61 6.96 6.70
C GLN A 232 14.73 6.75 7.92
N LYS A 233 13.90 7.75 8.26
CA LYS A 233 12.93 7.66 9.35
C LYS A 233 11.91 6.54 9.09
N LEU A 234 11.31 6.50 7.90
CA LEU A 234 10.37 5.43 7.51
C LEU A 234 11.03 4.05 7.55
N SER A 235 12.26 3.91 7.03
CA SER A 235 13.01 2.65 7.08
C SER A 235 13.22 2.17 8.52
N ARG A 236 13.56 3.09 9.43
CA ARG A 236 13.72 2.79 10.87
C ARG A 236 12.41 2.29 11.47
N GLU A 237 11.32 3.03 11.26
CA GLU A 237 10.00 2.70 11.79
C GLU A 237 9.48 1.36 11.27
N ARG A 238 9.65 1.08 9.97
CA ARG A 238 9.32 -0.20 9.34
C ARG A 238 10.11 -1.36 9.93
N SER A 239 11.41 -1.16 10.14
CA SER A 239 12.27 -2.17 10.78
C SER A 239 11.82 -2.49 12.20
N HIS A 240 11.46 -1.47 12.99
CA HIS A 240 10.87 -1.68 14.32
C HIS A 240 9.51 -2.37 14.26
N ALA A 241 8.66 -2.06 13.27
CA ALA A 241 7.38 -2.72 13.09
C ALA A 241 7.56 -4.21 12.79
N VAL A 242 8.50 -4.57 11.92
CA VAL A 242 8.85 -5.97 11.60
C VAL A 242 9.28 -6.73 12.85
N LEU A 243 10.26 -6.20 13.59
CA LEU A 243 10.74 -6.85 14.82
C LEU A 243 9.62 -7.05 15.85
N ARG A 244 8.79 -6.03 16.08
CA ARG A 244 7.66 -6.12 17.01
C ARG A 244 6.64 -7.17 16.55
N THR A 245 6.40 -7.29 15.26
CA THR A 245 5.48 -8.29 14.71
C THR A 245 6.03 -9.70 14.86
N LEU A 246 7.32 -9.92 14.59
CA LEU A 246 7.96 -11.23 14.80
C LEU A 246 7.91 -11.65 16.27
N ILE A 247 8.22 -10.74 17.20
CA ILE A 247 8.11 -10.98 18.64
C ILE A 247 6.66 -11.26 19.04
N ALA A 248 5.69 -10.55 18.46
CA ALA A 248 4.28 -10.78 18.74
C ALA A 248 3.80 -12.15 18.22
N ILE A 249 4.26 -12.57 17.05
CA ILE A 249 3.98 -13.92 16.49
C ILE A 249 4.53 -14.99 17.44
N GLU A 250 5.78 -14.84 17.86
CA GLU A 250 6.45 -15.78 18.78
C GLU A 250 5.74 -15.86 20.14
N ASN A 251 5.38 -14.70 20.70
CA ASN A 251 4.64 -14.64 21.95
C ASN A 251 3.23 -15.23 21.83
N GLU A 252 2.53 -15.04 20.70
CA GLU A 252 1.23 -15.66 20.46
C GLU A 252 1.32 -17.18 20.24
N ALA A 253 2.44 -17.69 19.73
CA ALA A 253 2.71 -19.12 19.58
C ALA A 253 3.06 -19.80 20.92
N LYS A 254 3.80 -19.12 21.80
CA LYS A 254 4.29 -19.69 23.07
C LYS A 254 3.42 -19.40 24.28
N ALA A 255 2.86 -18.20 24.39
CA ALA A 255 2.19 -17.78 25.60
C ALA A 255 0.75 -18.28 25.61
N VAL A 256 0.41 -19.10 26.60
CA VAL A 256 -0.97 -19.30 27.02
C VAL A 256 -1.43 -17.99 27.67
N PRO A 257 -2.29 -17.15 27.06
CA PRO A 257 -2.84 -15.96 27.70
C PRO A 257 -3.21 -16.25 29.15
N ALA A 258 -2.80 -15.39 30.08
CA ALA A 258 -3.05 -15.61 31.51
C ALA A 258 -4.53 -15.90 31.83
N LEU A 259 -5.43 -15.28 31.06
CA LEU A 259 -6.88 -15.46 31.16
C LEU A 259 -7.40 -16.79 30.58
N ALA A 260 -6.65 -17.48 29.73
CA ALA A 260 -7.03 -18.79 29.23
C ALA A 260 -7.03 -19.87 30.32
N LYS A 261 -6.23 -19.70 31.37
CA LYS A 261 -6.29 -20.58 32.54
C LYS A 261 -7.67 -20.53 33.23
N LEU A 262 -8.40 -19.43 33.06
CA LEU A 262 -9.72 -19.21 33.66
C LEU A 262 -10.88 -19.62 32.74
N ASN A 263 -10.65 -19.81 31.43
CA ASN A 263 -11.73 -20.17 30.50
C ASN A 263 -11.65 -21.66 30.09
N PHE A 264 -12.32 -22.51 30.87
CA PHE A 264 -12.26 -23.97 30.69
C PHE A 264 -12.80 -24.44 29.33
N PHE A 265 -13.73 -23.69 28.72
CA PHE A 265 -14.32 -24.02 27.41
C PHE A 265 -13.48 -23.54 26.21
N GLY A 266 -12.43 -22.75 26.42
CA GLY A 266 -11.61 -22.15 25.35
C GLY A 266 -10.34 -22.92 24.96
N LYS A 267 -9.94 -23.94 25.73
CA LYS A 267 -8.60 -24.56 25.61
C LYS A 267 -8.31 -25.13 24.22
N LYS A 268 -9.28 -25.80 23.58
CA LYS A 268 -9.09 -26.42 22.25
C LYS A 268 -8.91 -25.37 21.15
N GLY A 269 -9.73 -24.32 21.15
CA GLY A 269 -9.62 -23.24 20.17
C GLY A 269 -8.32 -22.46 20.29
N GLN A 270 -7.83 -22.31 21.52
CA GLN A 270 -6.54 -21.69 21.77
C GLN A 270 -5.36 -22.56 21.34
N ALA A 271 -5.35 -23.87 21.65
CA ALA A 271 -4.31 -24.78 21.21
C ALA A 271 -4.18 -24.75 19.68
N ARG A 272 -5.33 -24.85 18.98
CA ARG A 272 -5.37 -24.71 17.52
C ARG A 272 -4.77 -23.38 17.05
N ARG A 273 -5.06 -22.26 17.72
CA ARG A 273 -4.47 -20.96 17.36
C ARG A 273 -2.96 -20.92 17.61
N MET A 274 -2.47 -21.53 18.68
CA MET A 274 -1.02 -21.62 18.95
C MET A 274 -0.33 -22.46 17.86
N ASP A 275 -0.93 -23.59 17.49
CA ASP A 275 -0.43 -24.46 16.41
C ASP A 275 -0.43 -23.73 15.05
N GLU A 276 -1.49 -22.97 14.74
CA GLU A 276 -1.58 -22.13 13.54
C GLU A 276 -0.49 -21.04 13.54
N MET A 277 -0.22 -20.40 14.68
CA MET A 277 0.84 -19.39 14.79
C MET A 277 2.25 -19.98 14.72
N ASP A 278 2.48 -21.16 15.31
CA ASP A 278 3.74 -21.89 15.20
C ASP A 278 4.00 -22.33 13.76
N SER A 279 3.00 -22.91 13.08
CA SER A 279 3.08 -23.26 11.67
C SER A 279 3.38 -22.04 10.79
N LEU A 280 2.74 -20.91 11.08
CA LEU A 280 3.01 -19.66 10.37
C LEU A 280 4.43 -19.16 10.63
N GLY A 281 4.89 -19.17 11.88
CA GLY A 281 6.25 -18.80 12.25
C GLY A 281 7.30 -19.65 11.52
N LYS A 282 7.08 -20.97 11.46
CA LYS A 282 7.92 -21.91 10.69
C LYS A 282 7.91 -21.61 9.20
N THR A 283 6.74 -21.32 8.62
CA THR A 283 6.62 -20.96 7.20
C THR A 283 7.37 -19.66 6.90
N ILE A 284 7.21 -18.63 7.75
CA ILE A 284 7.94 -17.36 7.64
C ILE A 284 9.44 -17.62 7.76
N GLY A 285 9.87 -18.43 8.73
CA GLY A 285 11.28 -18.81 8.91
C GLY A 285 11.83 -19.53 7.69
N GLN A 286 11.11 -20.51 7.15
CA GLN A 286 11.49 -21.26 5.96
C GLN A 286 11.62 -20.35 4.74
N ILE A 287 10.63 -19.48 4.52
CA ILE A 287 10.70 -18.44 3.50
C ILE A 287 11.97 -17.65 3.75
N MET A 288 12.14 -17.00 4.90
CA MET A 288 13.34 -16.19 5.18
C MET A 288 14.67 -16.93 5.03
N THR A 289 14.74 -18.26 5.23
CA THR A 289 15.95 -19.08 5.02
C THR A 289 16.19 -19.53 3.58
N THR A 290 15.21 -19.43 2.69
CA THR A 290 15.34 -19.96 1.34
C THR A 290 16.36 -19.13 0.54
N SER A 291 17.39 -19.79 0.01
CA SER A 291 18.47 -19.15 -0.74
C SER A 291 17.92 -18.32 -1.91
N GLY A 292 18.42 -17.10 -2.09
CA GLY A 292 17.99 -16.19 -3.16
C GLY A 292 16.97 -15.13 -2.73
N ILE A 293 16.50 -15.14 -1.47
CA ILE A 293 15.58 -14.11 -0.95
C ILE A 293 16.24 -12.77 -0.68
N GLU A 294 17.57 -12.72 -0.67
CA GLU A 294 18.30 -11.45 -0.67
C GLU A 294 18.04 -10.63 -1.95
N SER A 295 17.66 -11.30 -3.04
CA SER A 295 17.12 -10.68 -4.26
C SER A 295 15.62 -10.44 -4.07
N GLY A 296 15.23 -9.18 -3.87
CA GLY A 296 13.84 -8.77 -3.61
C GLY A 296 12.85 -9.39 -4.59
N ALA A 297 13.17 -9.36 -5.88
CA ALA A 297 12.36 -9.93 -6.95
C ALA A 297 12.10 -11.45 -6.82
N ASP A 298 13.14 -12.25 -6.58
CA ASP A 298 13.00 -13.72 -6.56
C ASP A 298 12.30 -14.20 -5.29
N GLY A 299 12.58 -13.56 -4.17
CA GLY A 299 11.90 -13.86 -2.92
C GLY A 299 10.40 -13.58 -2.97
N ALA A 300 9.98 -12.49 -3.63
CA ALA A 300 8.57 -12.19 -3.83
C ALA A 300 7.84 -13.30 -4.60
N LYS A 301 8.46 -13.83 -5.66
CA LYS A 301 7.92 -14.96 -6.44
C LYS A 301 7.80 -16.23 -5.59
N VAL A 302 8.81 -16.54 -4.77
CA VAL A 302 8.78 -17.70 -3.86
C VAL A 302 7.62 -17.58 -2.87
N VAL A 303 7.40 -16.40 -2.29
CA VAL A 303 6.26 -16.17 -1.37
C VAL A 303 4.93 -16.39 -2.08
N MET A 304 4.75 -15.81 -3.27
CA MET A 304 3.51 -15.93 -4.04
C MET A 304 3.22 -17.39 -4.44
N ASN A 305 4.24 -18.12 -4.90
CA ASN A 305 4.13 -19.54 -5.24
C ASN A 305 3.81 -20.40 -4.01
N THR A 306 4.44 -20.12 -2.87
CA THR A 306 4.17 -20.85 -1.62
C THR A 306 2.72 -20.67 -1.16
N MET A 307 2.13 -19.50 -1.45
CA MET A 307 0.76 -19.16 -1.06
C MET A 307 -0.28 -19.41 -2.15
N GLU A 308 0.09 -20.00 -3.29
CA GLU A 308 -0.76 -20.10 -4.49
C GLU A 308 -2.16 -20.67 -4.18
N ASN A 309 -2.23 -21.75 -3.41
CA ASN A 309 -3.49 -22.42 -3.04
C ASN A 309 -4.42 -21.56 -2.17
N LEU A 310 -3.89 -20.53 -1.50
CA LEU A 310 -4.66 -19.57 -0.71
C LEU A 310 -5.06 -18.34 -1.54
N LEU A 311 -4.30 -18.05 -2.60
CA LEU A 311 -4.49 -16.89 -3.46
C LEU A 311 -5.47 -17.16 -4.60
N TYR A 312 -5.53 -18.41 -5.09
CA TYR A 312 -6.40 -18.81 -6.19
C TYR A 312 -7.41 -19.88 -5.77
N LYS A 313 -8.65 -19.75 -6.25
CA LYS A 313 -9.72 -20.74 -6.05
C LYS A 313 -10.46 -21.02 -7.35
N LYS A 314 -10.74 -22.30 -7.59
CA LYS A 314 -11.60 -22.76 -8.70
C LYS A 314 -13.06 -22.80 -8.24
N GLY A 315 -13.97 -22.40 -9.11
CA GLY A 315 -15.42 -22.63 -8.97
C GLY A 315 -16.16 -21.65 -8.07
N GLU A 316 -15.57 -21.22 -6.95
CA GLU A 316 -16.22 -20.30 -6.00
C GLU A 316 -15.36 -19.06 -5.70
N ASP A 317 -16.04 -17.91 -5.62
CA ASP A 317 -15.43 -16.66 -5.20
C ASP A 317 -15.03 -16.70 -3.71
N PHE A 318 -14.06 -15.88 -3.34
CA PHE A 318 -13.61 -15.78 -1.96
C PHE A 318 -14.72 -15.24 -1.06
N THR A 319 -14.82 -15.82 0.13
CA THR A 319 -15.77 -15.35 1.14
C THR A 319 -15.49 -13.91 1.53
N ARG A 320 -16.52 -13.20 2.01
CA ARG A 320 -16.35 -11.83 2.54
C ARG A 320 -15.31 -11.77 3.67
N ALA A 321 -15.18 -12.83 4.47
CA ALA A 321 -14.19 -12.92 5.54
C ALA A 321 -12.75 -12.98 4.99
N GLU A 322 -12.53 -13.77 3.93
CA GLU A 322 -11.24 -13.87 3.25
C GLU A 322 -10.85 -12.57 2.56
N LYS A 323 -11.78 -11.95 1.82
CA LYS A 323 -11.57 -10.63 1.21
C LYS A 323 -11.31 -9.54 2.25
N ARG A 324 -11.85 -9.69 3.45
CA ARG A 324 -11.63 -8.80 4.59
C ARG A 324 -10.46 -9.20 5.47
N LEU A 325 -9.58 -10.10 5.02
CA LEU A 325 -8.37 -10.51 5.76
C LEU A 325 -8.68 -11.00 7.19
N VAL A 326 -9.83 -11.63 7.40
CA VAL A 326 -10.23 -12.12 8.73
C VAL A 326 -9.28 -13.21 9.23
N THR A 327 -8.76 -14.01 8.30
CA THR A 327 -7.79 -15.09 8.53
C THR A 327 -6.37 -14.58 8.80
N VAL A 328 -6.05 -13.33 8.45
CA VAL A 328 -4.72 -12.76 8.71
C VAL A 328 -4.55 -12.51 10.21
N PRO A 329 -3.48 -13.02 10.83
CA PRO A 329 -3.20 -12.80 12.24
C PRO A 329 -3.14 -11.32 12.62
N LYS A 330 -3.60 -11.03 13.85
CA LYS A 330 -3.65 -9.66 14.37
C LYS A 330 -2.27 -9.01 14.46
N SER A 331 -1.24 -9.78 14.80
CA SER A 331 0.16 -9.34 14.86
C SER A 331 0.65 -8.84 13.50
N ILE A 332 0.30 -9.52 12.40
CA ILE A 332 0.66 -9.14 11.03
C ILE A 332 -0.10 -7.89 10.60
N ALA A 333 -1.43 -7.87 10.74
CA ALA A 333 -2.24 -6.71 10.37
C ALA A 333 -1.83 -5.44 11.15
N THR A 334 -1.49 -5.58 12.44
CA THR A 334 -0.95 -4.49 13.26
C THR A 334 0.45 -4.07 12.80
N GLY A 335 1.31 -5.03 12.45
CA GLY A 335 2.64 -4.78 11.91
C GLY A 335 2.62 -3.92 10.65
N ILE A 336 1.81 -4.33 9.67
CA ILE A 336 1.63 -3.60 8.42
C ILE A 336 1.10 -2.19 8.70
N MET A 337 0.10 -2.05 9.56
CA MET A 337 -0.44 -0.72 9.90
C MET A 337 0.63 0.21 10.51
N ASN A 338 1.42 -0.32 11.46
CA ASN A 338 2.53 0.43 12.07
C ASN A 338 3.62 0.78 11.06
N ALA A 339 3.82 -0.05 10.03
CA ALA A 339 4.82 0.18 8.99
C ALA A 339 4.36 1.19 7.92
N VAL A 340 3.04 1.24 7.65
CA VAL A 340 2.43 2.21 6.72
C VAL A 340 2.36 3.60 7.34
N SER A 341 1.86 3.71 8.56
CA SER A 341 1.53 5.01 9.17
C SER A 341 2.43 5.38 10.36
N GLY A 342 3.48 4.61 10.62
CA GLY A 342 4.33 4.81 11.78
C GLY A 342 3.63 4.47 13.12
N PRO A 343 4.35 4.57 14.24
CA PRO A 343 3.81 4.35 15.56
C PRO A 343 2.87 5.50 15.96
N ASN A 344 1.60 5.19 16.16
CA ASN A 344 0.60 6.17 16.58
C ASN A 344 -0.10 5.69 17.87
N LEU A 345 -0.16 6.56 18.89
CA LEU A 345 -0.76 6.24 20.19
C LEU A 345 -2.23 5.79 20.08
N PHE A 346 -2.99 6.35 19.14
CA PHE A 346 -4.36 5.92 18.87
C PHE A 346 -4.44 4.50 18.36
N GLN A 347 -3.49 4.11 17.50
CA GLN A 347 -3.49 2.77 16.95
C GLN A 347 -3.41 1.73 18.06
N THR A 348 -2.66 2.00 19.14
CA THR A 348 -2.56 1.13 20.33
C THR A 348 -3.92 0.84 20.97
N ILE A 349 -4.79 1.84 21.09
CA ILE A 349 -6.14 1.68 21.67
C ILE A 349 -7.19 1.25 20.63
N MET A 350 -6.87 1.34 19.34
CA MET A 350 -7.83 1.08 18.29
C MET A 350 -8.21 -0.42 18.21
N PRO A 351 -9.51 -0.74 18.19
CA PRO A 351 -9.98 -2.10 17.96
C PRO A 351 -9.39 -2.73 16.69
N HIS A 352 -9.13 -4.03 16.75
CA HIS A 352 -8.46 -4.75 15.66
C HIS A 352 -9.21 -4.68 14.31
N PHE A 353 -10.54 -4.71 14.33
CA PHE A 353 -11.32 -4.63 13.09
C PHE A 353 -11.16 -3.27 12.36
N LEU A 354 -10.92 -2.18 13.10
CA LEU A 354 -10.62 -0.88 12.51
C LEU A 354 -9.20 -0.86 11.92
N ARG A 355 -8.21 -1.46 12.60
CA ARG A 355 -6.83 -1.58 12.07
C ARG A 355 -6.85 -2.33 10.75
N ARG A 356 -7.59 -3.44 10.70
CA ARG A 356 -7.76 -4.21 9.49
C ARG A 356 -8.47 -3.42 8.38
N GLY A 357 -9.47 -2.62 8.74
CA GLY A 357 -10.12 -1.69 7.81
C GLY A 357 -9.12 -0.71 7.19
N GLN A 358 -8.21 -0.13 7.99
CA GLN A 358 -7.16 0.76 7.49
C GLN A 358 -6.18 0.04 6.57
N VAL A 359 -5.76 -1.18 6.91
CA VAL A 359 -4.93 -2.01 6.01
C VAL A 359 -5.67 -2.26 4.69
N ILE A 360 -6.94 -2.66 4.71
CA ILE A 360 -7.73 -2.87 3.49
C ILE A 360 -7.85 -1.59 2.66
N ASN A 361 -8.08 -0.44 3.29
CA ASN A 361 -8.14 0.84 2.58
C ASN A 361 -6.80 1.17 1.90
N HIS A 362 -5.67 0.90 2.57
CA HIS A 362 -4.33 1.04 1.97
C HIS A 362 -4.14 0.09 0.78
N LEU A 363 -4.56 -1.17 0.91
CA LEU A 363 -4.48 -2.16 -0.18
C LEU A 363 -5.35 -1.77 -1.38
N GLN A 364 -6.54 -1.21 -1.13
CA GLN A 364 -7.42 -0.70 -2.19
C GLN A 364 -6.79 0.50 -2.90
N LYS A 365 -6.16 1.42 -2.16
CA LYS A 365 -5.38 2.51 -2.75
C LYS A 365 -4.26 1.96 -3.62
N LEU A 366 -3.48 1.00 -3.12
CA LEU A 366 -2.42 0.35 -3.90
C LEU A 366 -2.97 -0.32 -5.16
N ALA A 367 -4.10 -1.03 -5.06
CA ALA A 367 -4.74 -1.64 -6.21
C ALA A 367 -5.21 -0.59 -7.25
N GLU A 368 -5.78 0.54 -6.82
CA GLU A 368 -6.12 1.66 -7.71
C GLU A 368 -4.87 2.18 -8.46
N ILE A 369 -3.73 2.31 -7.77
CA ILE A 369 -2.46 2.78 -8.36
C ILE A 369 -1.82 1.73 -9.27
N ASP A 370 -1.73 0.48 -8.82
CA ASP A 370 -1.15 -0.64 -9.58
C ASP A 370 -1.89 -0.84 -10.90
N ASN A 371 -3.23 -0.85 -10.85
CA ASN A 371 -4.06 -0.99 -12.04
C ASN A 371 -3.90 0.20 -12.99
N PHE A 372 -3.72 1.42 -12.47
CA PHE A 372 -3.45 2.58 -13.32
C PHE A 372 -2.10 2.46 -14.04
N LEU A 373 -1.04 2.09 -13.31
CA LEU A 373 0.31 1.90 -13.88
C LEU A 373 0.31 0.87 -15.01
N VAL A 374 -0.37 -0.26 -14.80
CA VAL A 374 -0.44 -1.35 -15.79
C VAL A 374 -1.38 -1.02 -16.95
N ASN A 375 -2.63 -0.63 -16.67
CA ASN A 375 -3.64 -0.45 -17.72
C ASN A 375 -3.30 0.72 -18.66
N GLU A 376 -2.68 1.78 -18.14
CA GLU A 376 -2.24 2.93 -18.93
C GLU A 376 -0.82 2.75 -19.49
N ASN A 377 -0.21 1.57 -19.29
CA ASN A 377 1.15 1.22 -19.74
C ASN A 377 2.17 2.31 -19.40
N ILE A 378 2.16 2.79 -18.16
CA ILE A 378 3.08 3.83 -17.71
C ILE A 378 4.51 3.27 -17.72
N ASP A 379 5.40 3.90 -18.49
CA ASP A 379 6.81 3.53 -18.52
C ASP A 379 7.48 3.86 -17.18
N LEU A 380 7.89 2.81 -16.47
CA LEU A 380 8.58 2.92 -15.18
C LEU A 380 9.96 3.56 -15.32
N ASN A 381 10.59 3.48 -16.50
CA ASN A 381 11.90 4.10 -16.74
C ASN A 381 11.79 5.63 -16.83
N GLY A 382 10.67 6.12 -17.36
CA GLY A 382 10.35 7.55 -17.42
C GLY A 382 9.91 8.18 -16.09
N LEU A 383 9.69 7.39 -15.03
CA LEU A 383 9.35 7.94 -13.72
C LEU A 383 10.55 8.66 -13.10
N SER A 384 10.32 9.88 -12.61
CA SER A 384 11.32 10.61 -11.83
C SER A 384 11.67 9.84 -10.55
N THR A 385 12.91 9.99 -10.08
CA THR A 385 13.40 9.35 -8.85
C THR A 385 12.47 9.57 -7.66
N ALA A 386 11.95 10.79 -7.49
CA ALA A 386 11.01 11.11 -6.42
C ALA A 386 9.70 10.30 -6.49
N ARG A 387 9.15 10.11 -7.70
CA ARG A 387 7.91 9.34 -7.91
C ARG A 387 8.12 7.85 -7.81
N LEU A 388 9.26 7.37 -8.30
CA LEU A 388 9.65 5.98 -8.14
C LEU A 388 9.80 5.63 -6.66
N LEU A 389 10.49 6.49 -5.89
CA LEU A 389 10.65 6.31 -4.44
C LEU A 389 9.31 6.36 -3.69
N GLU A 390 8.40 7.28 -4.05
CA GLU A 390 7.05 7.34 -3.48
C GLU A 390 6.26 6.06 -3.78
N ALA A 391 6.23 5.62 -5.04
CA ALA A 391 5.54 4.41 -5.47
C ALA A 391 6.10 3.15 -4.79
N CYS A 392 7.42 3.02 -4.70
CA CYS A 392 8.06 1.90 -4.00
C CYS A 392 7.79 1.95 -2.49
N SER A 393 7.89 3.14 -1.89
CA SER A 393 7.67 3.32 -0.46
C SER A 393 6.26 2.93 -0.02
N ASP A 394 5.23 3.26 -0.80
CA ASP A 394 3.84 2.86 -0.49
C ASP A 394 3.63 1.34 -0.49
N ARG A 395 4.46 0.61 -1.25
CA ARG A 395 4.51 -0.85 -1.35
C ARG A 395 5.53 -1.49 -0.41
N MET A 396 6.16 -0.70 0.45
CA MET A 396 7.25 -1.11 1.35
C MET A 396 8.49 -1.63 0.62
N ILE A 397 8.60 -1.37 -0.68
CA ILE A 397 9.76 -1.69 -1.50
C ILE A 397 10.87 -0.69 -1.19
N GLY A 398 12.09 -1.20 -1.02
CA GLY A 398 13.31 -0.42 -0.91
C GLY A 398 13.82 -0.20 0.51
N GLY A 399 14.70 0.79 0.63
CA GLY A 399 15.48 1.11 1.82
C GLY A 399 16.51 2.19 1.49
N PRO A 400 17.21 2.75 2.49
CA PRO A 400 18.25 3.74 2.26
C PRO A 400 19.31 3.19 1.28
N GLY A 401 19.72 3.99 0.30
CA GLY A 401 20.81 3.62 -0.61
C GLY A 401 20.49 2.54 -1.66
N ARG A 402 19.21 2.26 -1.93
CA ARG A 402 18.78 1.50 -3.11
C ARG A 402 18.90 2.38 -4.37
N THR A 403 19.36 1.80 -5.48
CA THR A 403 19.41 2.53 -6.76
C THR A 403 18.06 2.53 -7.45
N ASP A 404 17.86 3.46 -8.38
CA ASP A 404 16.61 3.57 -9.11
C ASP A 404 16.36 2.31 -9.98
N GLU A 405 17.40 1.65 -10.47
CA GLU A 405 17.31 0.40 -11.22
C GLU A 405 16.79 -0.74 -10.33
N GLU A 406 17.32 -0.88 -9.11
CA GLU A 406 16.84 -1.87 -8.13
C GLU A 406 15.36 -1.63 -7.79
N LEU A 407 14.98 -0.36 -7.58
CA LEU A 407 13.60 0.02 -7.28
C LEU A 407 12.65 -0.24 -8.44
N ARG A 408 13.05 0.06 -9.67
CA ARG A 408 12.26 -0.26 -10.88
C ARG A 408 12.08 -1.75 -11.05
N GLN A 409 13.14 -2.54 -10.82
CA GLN A 409 13.08 -3.99 -10.90
C GLN A 409 12.08 -4.57 -9.89
N ASP A 410 12.20 -4.18 -8.61
CA ASP A 410 11.29 -4.66 -7.55
C ASP A 410 9.85 -4.19 -7.78
N LEU A 411 9.64 -2.95 -8.24
CA LEU A 411 8.32 -2.43 -8.60
C LEU A 411 7.72 -3.18 -9.79
N ASN A 412 8.51 -3.50 -10.82
CA ASN A 412 8.06 -4.28 -11.96
C ASN A 412 7.63 -5.69 -11.53
N VAL A 413 8.41 -6.34 -10.66
CA VAL A 413 8.02 -7.65 -10.09
C VAL A 413 6.75 -7.55 -9.25
N TRP A 414 6.59 -6.48 -8.47
CA TRP A 414 5.34 -6.23 -7.75
C TRP A 414 4.14 -6.16 -8.69
N LEU A 415 4.21 -5.36 -9.75
CA LEU A 415 3.12 -5.18 -10.71
C LEU A 415 2.81 -6.49 -11.46
N GLU A 416 3.85 -7.24 -11.80
CA GLU A 416 3.72 -8.54 -12.44
C GLU A 416 2.93 -9.53 -11.55
N LEU A 417 3.32 -9.67 -10.29
CA LEU A 417 2.72 -10.61 -9.35
C LEU A 417 1.34 -10.16 -8.83
N ALA A 418 1.11 -8.85 -8.69
CA ALA A 418 -0.11 -8.31 -8.11
C ALA A 418 -1.21 -8.01 -9.15
N VAL A 419 -0.85 -7.81 -10.42
CA VAL A 419 -1.80 -7.40 -11.48
C VAL A 419 -1.69 -8.27 -12.73
N ASN A 420 -0.54 -8.32 -13.40
CA ASN A 420 -0.43 -8.94 -14.73
C ASN A 420 -0.71 -10.44 -14.69
N GLN A 421 0.05 -11.18 -13.90
CA GLN A 421 -0.07 -12.64 -13.78
C GLN A 421 -1.47 -13.05 -13.29
N PRO A 422 -2.05 -12.44 -12.25
CA PRO A 422 -3.45 -12.72 -11.87
C PRO A 422 -4.44 -12.42 -12.99
N THR A 423 -4.35 -11.28 -13.66
CA THR A 423 -5.28 -10.90 -14.74
C THR A 423 -5.23 -11.91 -15.89
N GLN A 424 -4.03 -12.28 -16.32
CA GLN A 424 -3.82 -13.29 -17.36
C GLN A 424 -4.40 -14.65 -16.93
N ARG A 425 -4.09 -15.10 -15.72
CA ARG A 425 -4.52 -16.40 -15.20
C ARG A 425 -6.04 -16.48 -15.02
N ILE A 426 -6.68 -15.45 -14.48
CA ILE A 426 -8.14 -15.38 -14.35
C ILE A 426 -8.79 -15.46 -15.73
N GLY A 427 -8.26 -14.72 -16.72
CA GLY A 427 -8.76 -14.77 -18.10
C GLY A 427 -8.63 -16.15 -18.76
N GLN A 428 -7.57 -16.90 -18.45
CA GLN A 428 -7.31 -18.22 -19.03
C GLN A 428 -8.04 -19.36 -18.31
N THR A 429 -8.11 -19.31 -16.98
CA THR A 429 -8.56 -20.44 -16.15
C THR A 429 -9.96 -20.25 -15.56
N GLY A 430 -10.46 -19.01 -15.51
CA GLY A 430 -11.69 -18.67 -14.78
C GLY A 430 -11.57 -18.80 -13.25
N GLU A 431 -10.35 -18.90 -12.72
CA GLU A 431 -10.13 -18.89 -11.27
C GLU A 431 -10.45 -17.52 -10.64
N TYR A 432 -10.81 -17.53 -9.37
CA TYR A 432 -10.90 -16.31 -8.56
C TYR A 432 -9.55 -16.03 -7.91
N PHE A 433 -9.20 -14.75 -7.73
CA PHE A 433 -7.95 -14.30 -7.09
C PHE A 433 -8.22 -13.44 -5.85
N ASN A 434 -7.53 -13.74 -4.74
CA ASN A 434 -7.61 -12.95 -3.51
C ASN A 434 -6.57 -11.83 -3.50
N GLU A 435 -6.88 -10.75 -4.21
CA GLU A 435 -6.05 -9.56 -4.36
C GLU A 435 -5.54 -8.96 -3.02
N ASN A 436 -6.41 -8.90 -2.01
CA ASN A 436 -6.05 -8.31 -0.72
C ASN A 436 -5.04 -9.18 0.02
N LEU A 437 -5.19 -10.50 -0.02
CA LEU A 437 -4.26 -11.43 0.63
C LEU A 437 -2.90 -11.42 -0.09
N ALA A 438 -2.90 -11.44 -1.43
CA ALA A 438 -1.69 -11.35 -2.24
C ALA A 438 -0.87 -10.10 -1.91
N ARG A 439 -1.48 -8.91 -1.96
CA ARG A 439 -0.80 -7.66 -1.63
C ARG A 439 -0.36 -7.61 -0.16
N THR A 440 -1.13 -8.18 0.78
CA THR A 440 -0.72 -8.31 2.19
C THR A 440 0.56 -9.15 2.33
N ALA A 441 0.63 -10.27 1.60
CA ALA A 441 1.81 -11.14 1.58
C ALA A 441 3.03 -10.43 0.99
N LEU A 442 2.86 -9.73 -0.15
CA LEU A 442 3.92 -8.95 -0.77
C LEU A 442 4.40 -7.80 0.12
N LEU A 443 3.49 -7.03 0.74
CA LEU A 443 3.86 -5.99 1.72
C LEU A 443 4.69 -6.58 2.87
N SER A 444 4.26 -7.72 3.41
CA SER A 444 4.95 -8.38 4.52
C SER A 444 6.35 -8.85 4.10
N PHE A 445 6.47 -9.41 2.89
CA PHE A 445 7.75 -9.84 2.32
C PHE A 445 8.71 -8.65 2.16
N TYR A 446 8.29 -7.59 1.48
CA TYR A 446 9.15 -6.43 1.24
C TYR A 446 9.51 -5.69 2.53
N LEU A 447 8.62 -5.69 3.54
CA LEU A 447 8.95 -5.18 4.87
C LEU A 447 10.08 -5.97 5.54
N VAL A 448 10.01 -7.30 5.49
CA VAL A 448 11.06 -8.16 6.07
C VAL A 448 12.36 -7.99 5.28
N CYS A 449 12.29 -7.96 3.95
CA CYS A 449 13.46 -7.73 3.09
C CYS A 449 14.13 -6.38 3.40
N GLY A 450 13.35 -5.30 3.48
CA GLY A 450 13.87 -3.96 3.81
C GLY A 450 14.43 -3.87 5.24
N ALA A 451 13.91 -4.64 6.20
CA ALA A 451 14.46 -4.72 7.55
C ALA A 451 15.75 -5.54 7.64
N GLY A 452 15.93 -6.51 6.75
CA GLY A 452 17.13 -7.35 6.64
C GLY A 452 18.26 -6.74 5.79
N ASP A 453 17.95 -5.76 4.95
CA ASP A 453 18.94 -5.08 4.10
C ASP A 453 20.05 -4.47 4.96
N CYS A 454 21.31 -4.72 4.60
CA CYS A 454 22.47 -4.17 5.33
C CYS A 454 22.49 -2.63 5.31
N ARG A 455 21.78 -2.00 4.38
CA ARG A 455 21.61 -0.54 4.29
C ARG A 455 20.49 0.00 5.19
N SER A 456 19.67 -0.87 5.82
CA SER A 456 18.62 -0.47 6.75
C SER A 456 19.17 0.42 7.85
N THR A 457 18.46 1.50 8.19
CA THR A 457 18.89 2.45 9.24
C THR A 457 18.87 1.87 10.65
N SER A 458 18.20 0.73 10.85
CA SER A 458 18.12 0.10 12.16
C SER A 458 19.32 -0.83 12.41
N TYR A 459 20.10 -0.52 13.44
CA TYR A 459 21.31 -1.28 13.79
C TYR A 459 21.01 -2.69 14.29
N LEU A 460 19.94 -2.88 15.07
CA LEU A 460 19.62 -4.16 15.70
C LEU A 460 19.24 -5.26 14.69
N PRO A 461 18.30 -5.04 13.75
CA PRO A 461 18.04 -6.00 12.67
C PRO A 461 19.32 -6.33 11.91
N ARG A 462 20.13 -5.32 11.57
CA ARG A 462 21.39 -5.53 10.86
C ARG A 462 22.30 -6.51 11.61
N LEU A 463 22.50 -6.32 12.91
CA LEU A 463 23.27 -7.28 13.73
C LEU A 463 22.64 -8.67 13.75
N MET A 464 21.31 -8.76 13.85
CA MET A 464 20.61 -10.05 13.88
C MET A 464 20.73 -10.82 12.55
N TYR A 465 20.83 -10.11 11.42
CA TYR A 465 20.93 -10.72 10.09
C TYR A 465 22.38 -10.85 9.59
N GLN A 466 23.34 -10.14 10.18
CA GLN A 466 24.76 -10.17 9.78
C GLN A 466 25.42 -11.55 9.93
N GLY A 467 25.05 -12.33 10.94
CA GLY A 467 25.57 -13.70 11.10
C GLY A 467 25.27 -14.59 9.89
N ARG A 468 24.28 -14.24 9.07
CA ARG A 468 23.93 -14.96 7.84
C ARG A 468 24.79 -14.59 6.63
N GLN A 469 25.17 -13.31 6.52
CA GLN A 469 25.99 -12.83 5.41
C GLN A 469 27.40 -13.42 5.45
N GLU A 470 27.95 -13.62 6.65
CA GLU A 470 29.26 -14.26 6.82
C GLU A 470 29.26 -15.71 6.31
N ASP A 471 28.17 -16.46 6.59
CA ASP A 471 27.99 -17.83 6.10
C ASP A 471 27.86 -17.87 4.57
N ASP A 472 27.12 -16.93 3.97
CA ASP A 472 26.93 -16.86 2.51
C ASP A 472 28.22 -16.44 1.79
N MET A 473 29.00 -15.51 2.36
CA MET A 473 30.33 -15.17 1.82
C MET A 473 31.29 -16.35 1.91
N ALA A 474 31.31 -17.06 3.05
CA ALA A 474 32.13 -18.25 3.22
C ALA A 474 31.73 -19.37 2.25
N ALA A 475 30.42 -19.57 2.03
CA ALA A 475 29.91 -20.52 1.05
C ALA A 475 30.26 -20.12 -0.40
N ALA A 476 30.17 -18.85 -0.74
CA ALA A 476 30.56 -18.33 -2.05
C ALA A 476 32.06 -18.50 -2.32
N GLU A 477 32.92 -18.22 -1.33
CA GLU A 477 34.35 -18.49 -1.42
C GLU A 477 34.65 -19.99 -1.55
N GLY A 478 33.94 -20.83 -0.81
CA GLY A 478 34.03 -22.29 -0.93
C GLY A 478 33.71 -22.78 -2.34
N ARG A 479 32.64 -22.26 -2.96
CA ARG A 479 32.27 -22.59 -4.36
C ARG A 479 33.31 -22.11 -5.36
N LYS A 480 33.90 -20.92 -5.18
CA LYS A 480 34.99 -20.41 -6.03
C LYS A 480 36.24 -21.30 -5.94
N LYS A 481 36.56 -21.84 -4.75
CA LYS A 481 37.69 -22.77 -4.56
C LYS A 481 37.41 -24.14 -5.18
N SER A 482 36.18 -24.66 -5.07
CA SER A 482 35.78 -25.93 -5.68
C SER A 482 35.72 -25.89 -7.21
N ARG A 483 35.46 -24.74 -7.83
CA ARG A 483 35.47 -24.58 -9.30
C ARG A 483 36.87 -24.48 -9.90
N LYS A 484 37.90 -24.24 -9.08
CA LYS A 484 39.30 -24.13 -9.50
C LYS A 484 40.08 -25.45 -9.35
N ARG A 485 39.52 -26.44 -8.68
CA ARG A 485 40.01 -27.82 -8.64
C ARG A 485 39.25 -28.62 -9.69
#